data_AF-H9FAF6-F1
#
_entry.id   AF-H9FAF6-F1
#
_cell.length_a   1.000
_cell.length_b   1.000
_cell.length_c   1.000
_cell.angle_alpha   90.00
_cell.angle_beta   90.00
_cell.angle_gamma   90.00
#
_symmetry.space_group_name_H-M   'P 1'
#
loop_
_entity.id
_entity.type
_entity.pdbx_description
1 polymer ?
#
loop_
_entity_poly.entity_id
_entity_poly.type
_entity_poly.pdbx_seq_one_letter_code
_entity_poly.pdbx_strand_id
1 'polypeptide(L)' 'NVCDNELLHCQNGGTCHNNVRCLCPAAYTGILCEKLRCEEAGSCGSDSGQGAPPHGSPALLLLTTLLGTASPLVF' A
#
# COMPACT_ATOMS: atom_id res chain seq x y z
N ASN A 1 24.57 -14.99 -11.97
CA ASN A 1 23.23 -15.54 -12.27
C ASN A 1 22.33 -15.20 -11.07
N VAL A 2 21.00 -15.21 -11.20
CA VAL A 2 20.07 -14.75 -10.14
C VAL A 2 19.76 -15.83 -9.10
N CYS A 3 20.23 -17.05 -9.27
CA CYS A 3 20.05 -18.18 -8.35
C CYS A 3 21.31 -19.04 -8.24
N ASP A 4 22.47 -18.40 -8.11
CA ASP A 4 23.71 -19.10 -7.81
C ASP A 4 23.79 -19.49 -6.33
N ASN A 5 24.50 -20.58 -6.05
CA ASN A 5 24.66 -21.17 -4.72
C ASN A 5 25.30 -20.22 -3.68
N GLU A 6 25.93 -19.15 -4.14
CA GLU A 6 26.77 -18.32 -3.30
C GLU A 6 26.09 -17.03 -2.81
N LEU A 7 25.08 -16.48 -3.52
CA LEU A 7 24.49 -15.19 -3.12
C LEU A 7 22.99 -14.96 -3.41
N LEU A 8 22.30 -15.76 -4.24
CA LEU A 8 20.96 -15.35 -4.73
C LEU A 8 19.91 -16.48 -4.74
N HIS A 9 19.78 -17.29 -3.69
CA HIS A 9 18.68 -18.27 -3.67
C HIS A 9 17.30 -17.60 -3.63
N CYS A 10 16.34 -18.20 -4.33
CA CYS A 10 14.93 -17.85 -4.20
C CYS A 10 14.44 -18.19 -2.79
N GLN A 11 13.83 -17.22 -2.11
CA GLN A 11 13.28 -17.35 -0.76
C GLN A 11 11.82 -17.78 -0.80
N ASN A 12 11.24 -18.08 0.37
CA ASN A 12 9.81 -18.32 0.55
C ASN A 12 9.19 -19.37 -0.40
N GLY A 13 9.96 -20.41 -0.75
CA GLY A 13 9.52 -21.47 -1.65
C GLY A 13 9.53 -21.11 -3.13
N GLY A 14 10.19 -20.02 -3.52
CA GLY A 14 10.39 -19.66 -4.93
C GLY A 14 11.22 -20.70 -5.69
N THR A 15 10.89 -20.93 -6.96
CA THR A 15 11.62 -21.86 -7.84
C THR A 15 12.52 -21.09 -8.80
N CYS A 16 13.79 -21.46 -8.91
CA CYS A 16 14.66 -20.84 -9.90
C CYS A 16 14.39 -21.38 -11.30
N HIS A 17 14.21 -20.48 -12.26
CA HIS A 17 14.10 -20.78 -13.68
C HIS A 17 15.35 -20.32 -14.43
N ASN A 18 16.01 -21.28 -15.10
CA ASN A 18 17.20 -21.06 -15.94
C ASN A 18 18.30 -20.22 -15.27
N ASN A 19 18.43 -20.23 -13.95
CA ASN A 19 19.49 -19.47 -13.28
C ASN A 19 19.42 -17.94 -13.57
N VAL A 20 18.24 -17.43 -13.93
CA VAL A 20 18.05 -16.02 -14.32
C VAL A 20 16.89 -15.37 -13.57
N ARG A 21 15.94 -16.16 -13.07
CA ARG A 21 14.73 -15.62 -12.45
C ARG A 21 14.20 -16.55 -11.37
N CYS A 22 13.70 -15.97 -10.28
CA CYS A 22 12.84 -16.68 -9.34
C CYS A 22 11.37 -16.60 -9.76
N LEU A 23 10.71 -17.75 -9.77
CA LEU A 23 9.25 -17.89 -9.87
C LEU A 23 8.69 -17.91 -8.45
N CYS A 24 7.98 -16.85 -8.06
CA CYS A 24 7.45 -16.70 -6.71
C CYS A 24 6.04 -17.29 -6.57
N PRO A 25 5.71 -17.92 -5.42
CA PRO A 25 4.34 -18.24 -5.06
C PRO A 25 3.46 -16.99 -4.97
N ALA A 26 2.14 -17.14 -5.01
CA ALA A 26 1.17 -16.03 -5.02
C ALA A 26 1.37 -15.05 -3.85
N ALA A 27 1.69 -15.57 -2.67
CA ALA A 27 1.93 -14.80 -1.46
C ALA A 27 3.25 -14.00 -1.46
N TYR A 28 4.14 -14.15 -2.45
CA TYR A 28 5.46 -13.51 -2.43
C TYR A 28 5.83 -12.80 -3.74
N THR A 29 6.76 -11.86 -3.65
CA THR A 29 7.24 -10.99 -4.73
C THR A 29 8.67 -10.53 -4.44
N GLY A 30 9.29 -9.81 -5.38
CA GLY A 30 10.70 -9.43 -5.33
C GLY A 30 11.57 -10.32 -6.22
N ILE A 31 12.83 -9.93 -6.42
CA ILE A 31 13.75 -10.67 -7.30
C ILE A 31 14.03 -12.06 -6.75
N LEU A 32 14.04 -12.19 -5.42
CA LEU A 32 14.28 -13.44 -4.70
C LEU A 32 13.04 -13.92 -3.96
N CYS A 33 11.85 -13.42 -4.31
CA CYS A 33 10.62 -13.71 -3.55
C CYS A 33 10.71 -13.30 -2.07
N GLU A 34 11.50 -12.28 -1.75
CA GLU A 34 11.80 -11.86 -0.39
C GLU A 34 10.70 -11.00 0.26
N LYS A 35 9.75 -10.51 -0.54
CA LYS A 35 8.67 -9.63 -0.08
C LYS A 35 7.35 -10.39 -0.10
N LEU A 36 6.54 -10.22 0.93
CA LEU A 36 5.20 -10.78 0.97
C LEU A 36 4.21 -9.90 0.16
N ARG A 37 3.22 -10.51 -0.49
CA ARG A 37 2.15 -9.82 -1.20
C ARG A 37 1.01 -9.50 -0.25
N CYS A 38 0.63 -8.24 -0.20
CA CYS A 38 -0.35 -7.71 0.75
C CYS A 38 -1.81 -8.14 0.49
N GLU A 39 -2.09 -8.88 -0.59
CA GLU A 39 -3.42 -9.42 -0.89
C GLU A 39 -3.77 -10.66 -0.05
N GLU A 40 -2.82 -11.55 0.22
CA GLU A 40 -3.11 -12.83 0.92
C GLU A 40 -2.82 -12.79 2.43
N ALA A 41 -2.02 -11.83 2.91
CA ALA A 41 -1.68 -11.74 4.34
C ALA A 41 -2.60 -10.87 5.19
N GLY A 42 -3.69 -10.33 4.63
CA GLY A 42 -4.60 -9.47 5.37
C GLY A 42 -3.94 -8.15 5.77
N SER A 43 -4.11 -7.14 4.93
CA SER A 43 -3.73 -5.74 5.17
C SER A 43 -2.22 -5.46 5.18
N CYS A 44 -1.66 -5.21 4.00
CA CYS A 44 -0.77 -4.05 3.91
C CYS A 44 -1.49 -2.96 3.13
N GLY A 45 -2.02 -2.00 3.87
CA GLY A 45 -2.49 -0.75 3.31
C GLY A 45 -1.30 -0.04 2.70
N SER A 46 -1.16 -0.12 1.39
CA SER A 46 -0.47 0.93 0.64
C SER A 46 -1.40 2.14 0.63
N ASP A 47 -1.47 2.86 1.76
CA ASP A 47 -2.04 4.20 1.78
C ASP A 47 -1.08 5.14 1.05
N SER A 48 -1.07 5.03 -0.27
CA SER A 48 -0.38 5.94 -1.18
C SER A 48 -0.97 5.74 -2.56
N GLY A 49 -2.00 6.52 -2.88
CA GLY A 49 -2.28 6.84 -4.28
C GLY A 49 -3.72 6.92 -4.75
N GLN A 50 -4.74 6.90 -3.90
CA GLN A 50 -6.10 7.24 -4.33
C GLN A 50 -6.67 8.26 -3.36
N GLY A 51 -6.91 9.47 -3.87
CA GLY A 51 -7.49 10.58 -3.12
C GLY A 51 -8.80 10.16 -2.48
N ALA A 52 -8.75 9.86 -1.19
CA ALA A 52 -9.93 9.83 -0.36
C ALA A 52 -10.43 11.29 -0.28
N PRO A 53 -11.69 11.60 -0.66
CA PRO A 53 -12.29 12.83 -0.18
C PRO A 53 -12.23 12.77 1.35
N PRO A 54 -11.90 13.87 2.05
CA PRO A 54 -11.87 13.84 3.49
C PRO A 54 -13.24 13.37 3.96
N HIS A 55 -13.28 12.21 4.60
CA HIS A 55 -14.37 11.77 5.46
C HIS A 55 -14.39 12.79 6.61
N GLY A 56 -14.90 13.99 6.29
CA GLY A 56 -15.23 15.01 7.25
C GLY A 56 -16.29 14.41 8.12
N SER A 57 -15.90 14.05 9.35
CA SER A 57 -16.83 13.66 10.40
C SER A 57 -18.02 14.63 10.36
N PRO A 58 -19.27 14.15 10.17
CA PRO A 58 -20.44 15.02 10.04
C PRO A 58 -20.65 15.92 11.26
N ALA A 59 -20.00 15.61 12.38
CA ALA A 59 -19.91 16.46 13.56
C ALA A 59 -19.26 17.83 13.30
N LEU A 60 -18.23 17.92 12.45
CA LEU A 60 -17.52 19.19 12.19
C LEU A 60 -18.32 20.16 11.29
N LEU A 61 -19.14 19.64 10.38
CA LEU A 61 -20.00 20.45 9.51
C LEU A 61 -21.10 21.18 10.30
N LEU A 62 -21.63 20.55 11.35
CA LEU A 62 -22.63 21.16 12.24
C LEU A 62 -22.05 22.32 13.06
N LEU A 63 -20.78 22.26 13.47
CA LEU A 63 -20.14 23.37 14.18
C LEU A 63 -19.96 24.61 13.30
N THR A 64 -19.67 24.43 12.01
CA THR A 64 -19.47 25.56 11.08
C THR A 64 -20.76 26.32 10.75
N THR A 65 -21.93 25.67 10.83
CA THR A 65 -23.22 26.34 10.57
C THR A 65 -23.69 27.21 11.74
N LEU A 66 -23.28 26.92 12.99
CA LEU A 66 -23.63 27.72 14.16
C LEU A 66 -22.77 28.99 14.31
N LEU A 67 -21.61 29.05 13.66
CA LEU A 67 -20.70 30.21 13.73
C LEU A 67 -20.87 31.21 12.56
N GLY A 68 -21.73 30.87 11.58
CA GLY A 68 -21.88 31.59 10.30
C GLY A 68 -22.99 32.64 10.23
N THR A 69 -23.57 33.09 11.34
CA THR A 69 -24.58 34.16 11.35
C THR A 69 -24.10 35.41 12.11
N ALA A 70 -23.02 36.04 11.66
CA ALA A 70 -22.69 37.44 11.98
C ALA A 70 -21.53 37.96 11.12
N SER A 71 -21.78 38.24 9.83
CA SER A 71 -20.95 39.18 9.08
C SER A 71 -21.75 40.45 8.82
N PRO A 72 -21.47 41.57 9.51
CA PRO A 72 -21.93 42.87 9.08
C PRO A 72 -20.95 43.44 8.06
N LEU A 73 -21.53 43.96 6.97
CA LEU A 73 -21.06 45.10 6.18
C LEU A 73 -19.87 44.90 5.23
N VAL A 74 -20.27 44.71 3.96
CA VAL A 74 -19.63 45.24 2.76
C VAL A 74 -19.21 46.70 2.95
N PHE A 75 -17.94 47.01 2.65
CA PHE A 75 -17.43 48.33 2.26
C PHE A 75 -16.46 48.15 1.10
#